data_AF-A0AAE8T3R9-F1
#
_entry.id   AF-A0AAE8T3R9-F1
#
_cell.length_a   1.000
_cell.length_b   1.000
_cell.length_c   1.000
_cell.angle_alpha   90.00
_cell.angle_beta   90.00
_cell.angle_gamma   90.00
#
_symmetry.space_group_name_H-M   'P 1'
#
loop_
_entity.id
_entity.type
_entity.pdbx_description
1 polymer ?
#
loop_
_entity_poly.entity_id
_entity_poly.type
_entity_poly.pdbx_seq_one_letter_code
_entity_poly.pdbx_strand_id
1 'polypeptide(L)'
;MSNFVIEARRAVLIHFLELHAIPGTSRREIAFATLVAQYRDWYREARASLIADGGIDVPRPWCIRLTEAGLAESARMAERNPVTHLAVA
;
A
#
# COMPACT_ATOMS: atom_id res chain seq x y z
N MET A 1 12.24 11.59 -6.45
CA MET A 1 11.68 10.71 -5.41
C MET A 1 12.74 9.68 -5.03
N SER A 2 13.08 9.55 -3.75
CA SER A 2 14.13 8.62 -3.28
C SER A 2 13.75 7.16 -3.58
N ASN A 3 14.73 6.29 -3.85
CA ASN A 3 14.50 4.85 -4.07
C ASN A 3 13.77 4.22 -2.87
N PHE A 4 14.08 4.65 -1.65
CA PHE A 4 13.43 4.15 -0.43
C PHE A 4 11.95 4.54 -0.32
N VAL A 5 11.53 5.68 -0.89
CA VAL A 5 10.11 6.08 -0.95
C VAL A 5 9.34 5.19 -1.93
N ILE A 6 9.96 4.87 -3.06
CA ILE A 6 9.39 3.97 -4.06
C ILE A 6 9.23 2.56 -3.47
N GLU A 7 10.23 2.08 -2.73
CA GLU A 7 10.16 0.81 -2.00
C GLU A 7 9.07 0.81 -0.92
N ALA A 8 9.02 1.85 -0.08
CA ALA A 8 7.99 1.98 0.95
C ALA A 8 6.58 2.02 0.35
N ARG A 9 6.39 2.72 -0.78
CA ARG A 9 5.12 2.76 -1.52
C ARG A 9 4.68 1.37 -1.98
N ARG A 10 5.60 0.63 -2.60
CA ARG A 10 5.37 -0.76 -3.03
C ARG A 10 5.00 -1.64 -1.85
N ALA A 11 5.73 -1.53 -0.74
CA ALA A 11 5.50 -2.32 0.46
C ALA A 11 4.10 -2.06 1.04
N VAL A 12 3.63 -0.80 1.08
CA VAL A 12 2.27 -0.46 1.51
C VAL A 12 1.21 -1.13 0.62
N LEU A 13 1.37 -1.05 -0.70
CA LEU A 13 0.44 -1.62 -1.68
C LEU A 13 0.39 -3.15 -1.63
N ILE A 14 1.54 -3.80 -1.49
CA ILE A 14 1.65 -5.26 -1.31
C ILE A 14 0.98 -5.66 0.01
N HIS A 15 1.24 -4.92 1.09
CA HIS A 15 0.67 -5.23 2.39
C HIS A 15 -0.87 -5.14 2.40
N PHE A 16 -1.46 -4.24 1.60
CA PHE A 16 -2.91 -4.26 1.39
C PHE A 16 -3.40 -5.57 0.75
N LEU A 17 -2.66 -6.14 -0.21
CA LEU A 17 -3.00 -7.44 -0.81
C LEU A 17 -2.87 -8.59 0.22
N GLU A 18 -1.81 -8.59 1.02
CA GLU A 18 -1.61 -9.57 2.11
C GLU A 18 -2.73 -9.52 3.15
N LEU A 19 -3.28 -8.33 3.41
CA LEU A 19 -4.43 -8.13 4.29
C LEU A 19 -5.77 -8.46 3.60
N HIS A 20 -5.74 -9.04 2.39
CA HIS A 20 -6.91 -9.29 1.54
C HIS A 20 -7.84 -8.08 1.47
N ALA A 21 -7.26 -6.88 1.34
CA ALA A 21 -8.03 -5.65 1.30
C ALA A 21 -8.80 -5.54 -0.02
N ILE A 22 -10.10 -5.28 0.10
CA ILE A 22 -10.97 -4.98 -1.02
C ILE A 22 -11.05 -3.45 -1.15
N PRO A 23 -10.95 -2.87 -2.37
CA PRO A 23 -11.18 -1.46 -2.59
C PRO A 23 -12.44 -0.97 -1.88
N GLY A 24 -12.40 0.23 -1.31
CA GLY A 24 -13.54 0.75 -0.56
C GLY A 24 -13.58 0.32 0.93
N THR A 25 -12.82 -0.72 1.33
CA THR A 25 -12.75 -1.17 2.72
C THR A 25 -11.63 -0.47 3.48
N SER A 26 -11.96 0.06 4.67
CA SER A 26 -10.97 0.68 5.56
C SER A 26 -10.22 -0.37 6.40
N ARG A 27 -8.91 -0.17 6.58
CA ARG A 27 -8.05 -0.86 7.52
C ARG A 27 -7.51 0.12 8.54
N ARG A 28 -7.30 -0.31 9.78
CA ARG A 28 -6.65 0.52 10.81
C ARG A 28 -5.18 0.70 10.46
N GLU A 29 -4.65 1.89 10.64
CA GLU A 29 -3.22 2.21 10.40
C GLU A 29 -2.27 1.36 11.23
N ILE A 30 -2.70 0.86 12.39
CA ILE A 30 -1.89 -0.07 13.21
C ILE A 30 -1.53 -1.36 12.46
N ALA A 31 -2.33 -1.77 11.46
CA ALA A 31 -1.98 -2.91 10.61
C ALA A 31 -0.66 -2.68 9.85
N PHE A 32 -0.26 -1.42 9.67
CA PHE A 32 0.95 -1.02 8.94
C PHE A 32 2.12 -0.67 9.88
N ALA A 33 2.01 -0.95 11.18
CA ALA A 33 3.02 -0.56 12.17
C ALA A 33 4.42 -1.10 11.86
N THR A 34 4.52 -2.32 11.33
CA THR A 34 5.79 -2.93 10.89
C THR A 34 6.44 -2.13 9.76
N LEU A 35 5.64 -1.66 8.79
CA LEU A 35 6.13 -0.82 7.69
C LEU A 35 6.57 0.56 8.17
N VAL A 36 5.85 1.14 9.14
CA VAL A 36 6.25 2.40 9.79
C VAL A 36 7.61 2.24 10.46
N ALA A 37 7.82 1.14 11.19
CA ALA A 37 9.08 0.87 11.87
C ALA A 37 10.24 0.65 10.87
N GLN A 38 9.98 -0.07 9.78
CA GLN A 38 10.99 -0.40 8.77
C GLN A 38 11.40 0.80 7.93
N TYR A 39 10.43 1.56 7.41
CA TYR A 39 10.68 2.63 6.44
C TYR A 39 10.77 4.03 7.06
N ARG A 40 10.38 4.19 8.34
CA ARG A 40 10.49 5.45 9.10
C ARG A 40 9.88 6.64 8.35
N ASP A 41 10.65 7.69 8.08
CA ASP A 41 10.18 8.89 7.39
C ASP A 41 9.74 8.61 5.94
N TRP A 42 10.36 7.62 5.29
CA TRP A 42 9.98 7.21 3.94
C TRP A 42 8.58 6.60 3.87
N TYR A 43 8.09 6.00 4.97
CA TYR A 43 6.69 5.57 5.05
C TYR A 43 5.74 6.77 4.94
N ARG A 44 6.04 7.88 5.62
CA ARG A 44 5.20 9.08 5.60
C ARG A 44 5.16 9.70 4.21
N GLU A 45 6.32 9.79 3.55
CA GLU A 45 6.41 10.27 2.17
C GLU A 45 5.68 9.35 1.18
N ALA A 46 5.86 8.03 1.31
CA ALA A 46 5.16 7.06 0.49
C ALA A 46 3.64 7.12 0.67
N ARG A 47 3.17 7.24 1.92
CA ARG A 47 1.75 7.41 2.24
C ARG A 47 1.20 8.70 1.64
N ALA A 48 1.92 9.82 1.77
CA ALA A 48 1.52 11.10 1.21
C ALA A 48 1.43 11.02 -0.34
N SER A 49 2.42 10.40 -0.97
CA SER A 49 2.42 10.15 -2.42
C SER A 49 1.25 9.25 -2.85
N LEU A 50 0.96 8.16 -2.13
CA LEU A 50 -0.17 7.28 -2.43
C LEU A 50 -1.52 8.01 -2.32
N ILE A 51 -1.66 8.91 -1.36
CA ILE A 51 -2.86 9.75 -1.22
C ILE A 51 -2.96 10.75 -2.38
N ALA A 52 -1.85 11.42 -2.72
CA ALA A 52 -1.81 12.40 -3.80
C ALA A 52 -2.17 11.78 -5.16
N ASP A 53 -1.72 10.55 -5.40
CA ASP A 53 -2.00 9.80 -6.63
C ASP A 53 -3.36 9.06 -6.57
N GLY A 54 -4.07 9.14 -5.46
CA GLY A 54 -5.37 8.50 -5.27
C GLY A 54 -5.33 6.98 -5.13
N GLY A 55 -4.16 6.38 -4.83
CA GLY A 55 -4.01 4.94 -4.58
C GLY A 55 -4.59 4.50 -3.24
N ILE A 56 -4.58 5.40 -2.25
CA ILE A 56 -5.24 5.20 -0.96
C ILE A 56 -5.96 6.48 -0.52
N ASP A 57 -6.92 6.37 0.38
CA ASP A 57 -7.51 7.51 1.07
C ASP A 57 -7.64 7.28 2.58
N VAL A 58 -8.02 8.35 3.31
CA VAL A 58 -8.08 8.39 4.79
C VAL A 58 -9.50 8.81 5.19
N PRO A 59 -10.48 7.90 5.18
CA PRO A 59 -11.88 8.25 5.39
C PRO A 59 -12.18 8.65 6.84
N ARG A 60 -11.32 8.25 7.80
CA ARG A 60 -11.41 8.56 9.23
C ARG A 60 -10.01 8.63 9.83
N PRO A 61 -9.81 9.31 10.97
CA PRO A 61 -8.54 9.26 11.70
C PRO A 61 -8.09 7.81 11.91
N TRP A 62 -6.80 7.55 11.67
CA TRP A 62 -6.17 6.24 11.88
C TRP A 62 -6.72 5.09 11.03
N CYS A 63 -7.49 5.41 9.98
CA CYS A 63 -7.98 4.44 9.01
C CYS A 63 -7.46 4.79 7.62
N ILE A 64 -6.87 3.82 6.94
CA ILE A 64 -6.50 3.92 5.54
C ILE A 64 -7.27 2.92 4.71
N ARG A 65 -7.64 3.33 3.51
CA ARG A 65 -8.47 2.53 2.61
C ARG A 65 -7.81 2.49 1.24
N LEU A 66 -7.74 1.28 0.70
CA LEU A 66 -7.28 1.03 -0.67
C LEU A 66 -8.36 1.51 -1.65
N THR A 67 -7.96 2.18 -2.73
CA THR A 67 -8.84 2.56 -3.83
C THR A 67 -8.71 1.58 -4.99
N GLU A 68 -9.60 1.69 -5.98
CA GLU A 68 -9.47 0.94 -7.24
C GLU A 68 -8.15 1.25 -7.96
N ALA A 69 -7.72 2.51 -7.95
CA ALA A 69 -6.44 2.92 -8.55
C ALA A 69 -5.25 2.27 -7.83
N GLY A 70 -5.30 2.20 -6.50
CA GLY A 70 -4.31 1.52 -5.69
C GLY A 70 -4.24 0.03 -5.98
N LEU A 71 -5.39 -0.64 -6.07
CA LEU A 71 -5.45 -2.07 -6.44
C LEU A 71 -4.85 -2.32 -7.83
N ALA A 72 -5.21 -1.49 -8.82
CA ALA A 72 -4.66 -1.60 -10.17
C ALA A 72 -3.15 -1.32 -10.23
N GLU A 73 -2.63 -0.46 -9.35
CA GLU A 73 -1.19 -0.27 -9.18
C GLU A 73 -0.54 -1.51 -8.53
N SER A 74 -1.13 -2.06 -7.47
CA SER A 74 -0.64 -3.29 -6.81
C SER A 74 -0.57 -4.47 -7.79
N ALA A 75 -1.59 -4.65 -8.63
CA ALA A 75 -1.62 -5.71 -9.65
C ALA A 75 -0.49 -5.55 -10.68
N ARG A 76 -0.29 -4.34 -11.21
CA ARG A 76 0.82 -4.03 -12.14
C ARG A 76 2.20 -4.26 -11.52
N MET A 77 2.33 -4.11 -10.20
CA MET A 77 3.56 -4.39 -9.47
C MET A 77 3.79 -5.90 -9.31
N ALA A 78 2.74 -6.68 -9.05
CA ALA A 78 2.82 -8.14 -8.96
C ALA A 78 3.19 -8.78 -10.32
N GLU A 79 2.64 -8.29 -11.43
CA GLU A 79 2.96 -8.76 -12.79
C GLU A 79 4.44 -8.53 -13.18
N ARG A 80 5.08 -7.51 -12.60
CA ARG A 80 6.50 -7.19 -12.84
C ARG A 80 7.47 -7.98 -11.96
N ASN A 81 6.98 -8.82 -11.05
CA ASN A 81 7.80 -9.62 -10.15
C ASN A 81 7.24 -11.07 -10.06
N PRO A 82 7.68 -12.00 -10.92
CA PRO A 82 7.02 -13.30 -11.14
C PRO A 82 7.08 -14.31 -9.98
N VAL A 83 7.52 -13.90 -8.77
CA VAL A 83 7.54 -14.77 -7.59
C VAL A 83 6.18 -14.76 -6.85
N THR A 84 5.25 -13.87 -7.19
CA THR A 84 3.96 -13.71 -6.46
C THR A 84 2.75 -14.28 -7.24
N HIS A 85 2.87 -15.47 -7.83
CA HIS A 85 1.79 -16.12 -8.59
C HIS A 85 1.04 -17.24 -7.85
N LEU A 86 1.18 -17.38 -6.52
CA LEU A 86 0.70 -18.58 -5.81
C LEU A 86 -0.48 -18.39 -4.82
N ALA A 87 -1.24 -17.29 -4.88
CA ALA A 87 -2.38 -17.13 -3.94
C ALA A 87 -3.66 -16.52 -4.54
N VAL A 88 -3.91 -16.72 -5.84
CA VAL A 88 -5.23 -16.46 -6.43
C VAL A 88 -5.63 -17.67 -7.27
N ALA A 89 -6.16 -18.69 -6.60
CA ALA A 89 -6.92 -19.80 -7.15
C ALA A 89 -8.02 -20.17 -6.17
#